data_AF-A0A3C0BVR5-F1
#
_entry.id   AF-A0A3C0BVR5-F1
#
_cell.length_a   1.000
_cell.length_b   1.000
_cell.length_c   1.000
_cell.angle_alpha   90.00
_cell.angle_beta   90.00
_cell.angle_gamma   90.00
#
_symmetry.space_group_name_H-M   'P 1'
#
loop_
_entity.id
_entity.type
_entity.pdbx_description
1 polymer ?
#
loop_
_entity_poly.entity_id
_entity_poly.type
_entity_poly.pdbx_seq_one_letter_code
_entity_poly.pdbx_strand_id
1 'polypeptide(L)'
;GGKAAALNRGLQQARGDVVVALDADTQFEKDAIAKLVRWFEDPQVGAVAGNAKVGNRVNLITRWQALEYVTSQNLERRALAALGCVTVVPGAIGAWRREALEHLKGFPIDTLAEDQDLTIALLKAGYTVLYDSSAIGWTEAPDTVKGLAKQRFRWAFGTLQCLWKHRQV
;
A
#
# COMPACT_ATOMS: atom_id res chain seq x y z
N GLY A 1 0.20 -10.17 -18.03
CA GLY A 1 0.37 -10.82 -16.71
C GLY A 1 1.10 -9.88 -15.80
N GLY A 2 0.76 -9.82 -14.50
CA GLY A 2 1.34 -8.88 -13.53
C GLY A 2 0.53 -8.84 -12.22
N LYS A 3 1.06 -8.19 -11.17
CA LYS A 3 0.44 -8.10 -9.84
C LYS A 3 -0.99 -7.52 -9.90
N ALA A 4 -1.15 -6.35 -10.51
CA ALA A 4 -2.47 -5.72 -10.69
C ALA A 4 -3.50 -6.61 -11.42
N ALA A 5 -3.08 -7.36 -12.45
CA ALA A 5 -3.98 -8.28 -13.15
C ALA A 5 -4.45 -9.44 -12.26
N ALA A 6 -3.57 -9.95 -11.38
CA ALA A 6 -3.93 -10.97 -10.40
C ALA A 6 -4.89 -10.41 -9.33
N LEU A 7 -4.62 -9.19 -8.83
CA LEU A 7 -5.49 -8.49 -7.89
C LEU A 7 -6.89 -8.27 -8.47
N ASN A 8 -6.99 -7.79 -9.71
CA ASN A 8 -8.29 -7.59 -10.38
C ASN A 8 -9.06 -8.90 -10.60
N ARG A 9 -8.36 -9.99 -10.90
CA ARG A 9 -9.00 -11.31 -11.02
C ARG A 9 -9.53 -11.81 -9.67
N GLY A 10 -8.80 -11.54 -8.58
CA GLY A 10 -9.26 -11.80 -7.21
C GLY A 10 -10.46 -10.94 -6.83
N LEU A 11 -10.42 -9.64 -7.16
CA LEU A 11 -11.51 -8.68 -6.92
C LEU A 11 -12.83 -9.14 -7.55
N GLN A 12 -12.79 -9.67 -8.78
CA GLN A 12 -13.98 -10.21 -9.46
C GLN A 12 -14.65 -11.38 -8.72
N GLN A 13 -13.90 -12.11 -7.88
CA GLN A 13 -14.41 -13.23 -7.11
C GLN A 13 -14.72 -12.86 -5.65
N ALA A 14 -14.19 -11.73 -5.18
CA ALA A 14 -14.41 -11.24 -3.83
C ALA A 14 -15.89 -10.88 -3.62
N ARG A 15 -16.40 -11.19 -2.42
CA ARG A 15 -17.81 -10.95 -2.05
C ARG A 15 -17.99 -9.98 -0.89
N GLY A 16 -16.93 -9.70 -0.14
CA GLY A 16 -17.00 -8.78 1.00
C GLY A 16 -17.05 -7.32 0.58
N ASP A 17 -17.56 -6.47 1.47
CA ASP A 17 -17.65 -5.02 1.27
C ASP A 17 -16.30 -4.31 1.40
N VAL A 18 -15.35 -4.96 2.08
CA VAL A 18 -13.95 -4.54 2.21
C VAL A 18 -13.05 -5.59 1.58
N VAL A 19 -12.13 -5.13 0.75
CA VAL A 19 -11.12 -5.95 0.08
C VAL A 19 -9.79 -5.70 0.77
N VAL A 20 -9.17 -6.75 1.29
CA VAL A 20 -7.84 -6.68 1.92
C VAL A 20 -6.84 -7.37 1.00
N ALA A 21 -5.76 -6.69 0.66
CA ALA A 21 -4.66 -7.27 -0.11
C ALA A 21 -3.45 -7.54 0.79
N LEU A 22 -2.74 -8.61 0.46
CA LEU A 22 -1.56 -9.11 1.15
C LEU A 22 -0.53 -9.53 0.09
N ASP A 23 0.72 -9.11 0.26
CA ASP A 23 1.82 -9.63 -0.55
C ASP A 23 2.24 -11.02 -0.04
N ALA A 24 2.68 -11.89 -0.96
CA ALA A 24 3.00 -13.30 -0.66
C ALA A 24 4.15 -13.47 0.35
N ASP A 25 4.99 -12.47 0.52
CA ASP A 25 6.12 -12.41 1.46
C ASP A 25 5.76 -11.70 2.78
N THR A 26 4.48 -11.40 2.99
CA THR A 26 4.01 -10.64 4.15
C THR A 26 3.15 -11.52 5.07
N GLN A 27 3.33 -11.38 6.38
CA GLN A 27 2.55 -12.05 7.40
C GLN A 27 1.87 -11.03 8.33
N PHE A 28 0.55 -11.09 8.41
CA PHE A 28 -0.22 -10.19 9.28
C PHE A 28 -0.20 -10.65 10.73
N GLU A 29 -0.17 -9.69 11.65
CA GLU A 29 -0.54 -9.96 13.04
C GLU A 29 -2.00 -10.41 13.12
N LYS A 30 -2.33 -11.22 14.13
CA LYS A 30 -3.63 -11.89 14.27
C LYS A 30 -4.82 -10.93 14.22
N ASP A 31 -4.63 -9.70 14.66
CA ASP A 31 -5.67 -8.66 14.73
C ASP A 31 -5.55 -7.59 13.63
N ALA A 32 -4.59 -7.72 12.70
CA ALA A 32 -4.33 -6.69 11.69
C ALA A 32 -5.53 -6.45 10.76
N ILE A 33 -6.22 -7.52 10.33
CA ILE A 33 -7.42 -7.41 9.48
C ILE A 33 -8.54 -6.66 10.22
N ALA A 34 -8.80 -7.03 11.47
CA ALA A 34 -9.84 -6.36 12.27
C ALA A 34 -9.52 -4.88 12.49
N LYS A 35 -8.24 -4.55 12.74
CA LYS A 35 -7.76 -3.17 12.86
C LYS A 35 -7.89 -2.37 11.57
N LEU A 36 -7.70 -2.97 10.40
CA LEU A 36 -7.92 -2.30 9.12
C LEU A 36 -9.42 -2.08 8.86
N VAL A 37 -10.23 -3.14 9.03
CA VAL A 37 -11.65 -3.14 8.66
C VAL A 37 -12.48 -2.16 9.50
N ARG A 38 -12.13 -1.93 10.78
CA ARG A 38 -12.89 -1.04 11.68
C ARG A 38 -13.08 0.39 11.14
N TRP A 39 -12.15 0.89 10.33
CA TRP A 39 -12.21 2.25 9.80
C TRP A 39 -13.27 2.43 8.71
N PHE A 40 -13.76 1.34 8.10
CA PHE A 40 -14.78 1.40 7.06
C PHE A 40 -16.20 1.59 7.59
N GLU A 41 -16.36 1.74 8.91
CA GLU A 41 -17.59 2.26 9.52
C GLU A 41 -17.92 3.66 8.98
N ASP A 42 -16.89 4.48 8.72
CA ASP A 42 -17.07 5.77 8.04
C ASP A 42 -17.21 5.56 6.52
N PRO A 43 -18.36 5.94 5.91
CA PRO A 43 -18.58 5.80 4.48
C PRO A 43 -17.61 6.61 3.61
N GLN A 44 -16.99 7.66 4.14
CA GLN A 44 -16.01 8.48 3.41
C GLN A 44 -14.65 7.78 3.26
N VAL A 45 -14.36 6.75 4.05
CA VAL A 45 -13.09 6.03 3.98
C VAL A 45 -13.11 5.10 2.77
N GLY A 46 -12.23 5.38 1.80
CA GLY A 46 -12.04 4.57 0.60
C GLY A 46 -10.92 3.54 0.74
N ALA A 47 -9.89 3.84 1.55
CA ALA A 47 -8.79 2.92 1.79
C ALA A 47 -8.07 3.16 3.13
N VAL A 48 -7.42 2.11 3.63
CA VAL A 48 -6.62 2.13 4.85
C VAL A 48 -5.30 1.41 4.61
N ALA A 49 -4.20 2.11 4.85
CA ALA A 49 -2.85 1.56 4.87
C ALA A 49 -2.49 1.04 6.25
N GLY A 50 -1.97 -0.19 6.34
CA GLY A 50 -1.35 -0.69 7.55
C GLY A 50 0.15 -0.37 7.65
N ASN A 51 0.72 -0.80 8.75
CA ASN A 51 2.13 -0.66 9.09
C ASN A 51 2.94 -1.88 8.65
N ALA A 52 3.55 -1.78 7.47
CA ALA A 52 4.52 -2.76 7.01
C ALA A 52 5.84 -2.65 7.81
N LYS A 53 6.29 -3.77 8.39
CA LYS A 53 7.54 -3.88 9.15
C LYS A 53 8.42 -4.98 8.57
N VAL A 54 9.73 -4.76 8.58
CA VAL A 54 10.70 -5.77 8.12
C VAL A 54 10.84 -6.87 9.17
N GLY A 55 10.49 -8.10 8.78
CA GLY A 55 10.58 -9.30 9.63
C GLY A 55 11.96 -9.97 9.62
N ASN A 56 12.65 -9.97 8.47
CA ASN A 56 13.94 -10.63 8.29
C ASN A 56 15.12 -9.69 8.60
N ARG A 57 15.59 -9.67 9.86
CA ARG A 57 16.76 -8.86 10.30
C ARG A 57 18.07 -9.65 10.29
N VAL A 58 18.35 -10.30 9.16
CA VAL A 58 19.40 -11.33 9.04
C VAL A 58 20.82 -10.77 8.87
N ASN A 59 20.98 -9.53 8.41
CA ASN A 59 22.29 -8.93 8.13
C ASN A 59 22.27 -7.39 8.32
N LEU A 60 23.43 -6.73 8.19
CA LEU A 60 23.52 -5.27 8.38
C LEU A 60 22.60 -4.49 7.41
N ILE A 61 22.44 -4.99 6.19
CA ILE A 61 21.64 -4.39 5.12
C ILE A 61 20.15 -4.42 5.47
N THR A 62 19.63 -5.56 5.94
CA THR A 62 18.25 -5.70 6.39
C THR A 62 17.97 -4.95 7.68
N ARG A 63 18.95 -4.85 8.59
CA ARG A 63 18.86 -4.02 9.82
C ARG A 63 18.81 -2.53 9.50
N TRP A 64 19.60 -2.06 8.53
CA TRP A 64 19.53 -0.68 8.03
C TRP A 64 18.22 -0.39 7.31
N GLN A 65 17.74 -1.31 6.46
CA GLN A 65 16.42 -1.18 5.84
C GLN A 65 15.28 -1.14 6.86
N ALA A 66 15.37 -1.94 7.93
CA ALA A 66 14.41 -1.88 9.02
C ALA A 66 14.41 -0.51 9.71
N LEU A 67 15.59 0.09 9.91
CA LEU A 67 15.69 1.46 10.43
C LEU A 67 15.06 2.46 9.46
N GLU A 68 15.35 2.37 8.16
CA GLU A 68 14.83 3.29 7.16
C GLU A 68 13.31 3.18 6.94
N TYR A 69 12.75 1.97 6.98
CA TYR A 69 11.30 1.76 6.97
C TYR A 69 10.63 2.49 8.15
N VAL A 70 11.27 2.45 9.32
CA VAL A 70 10.77 3.11 10.54
C VAL A 70 10.95 4.63 10.47
N THR A 71 12.12 5.12 10.01
CA THR A 71 12.49 6.54 10.11
C THR A 71 12.03 7.39 8.94
N SER A 72 11.98 6.85 7.72
CA SER A 72 11.65 7.62 6.51
C SER A 72 10.23 7.30 6.03
N GLN A 73 9.95 6.05 5.70
CA GLN A 73 8.69 5.71 5.04
C GLN A 73 7.46 5.76 5.97
N ASN A 74 7.60 5.27 7.20
CA ASN A 74 6.51 5.33 8.17
C ASN A 74 6.32 6.74 8.75
N LEU A 75 7.40 7.52 8.87
CA LEU A 75 7.29 8.91 9.35
C LEU A 75 6.62 9.81 8.31
N GLU A 76 7.03 9.71 7.04
CA GLU A 76 6.42 10.43 5.93
C GLU A 76 4.94 10.05 5.77
N ARG A 77 4.59 8.75 5.86
CA ARG A 77 3.19 8.32 5.85
C ARG A 77 2.39 8.84 7.03
N ARG A 78 2.95 8.87 8.24
CA ARG A 78 2.26 9.45 9.41
C ARG A 78 2.07 10.95 9.27
N ALA A 79 3.05 11.67 8.70
CA ALA A 79 2.93 13.10 8.42
C ALA A 79 1.87 13.38 7.35
N LEU A 80 1.86 12.61 6.26
CA LEU A 80 0.85 12.71 5.21
C LEU A 80 -0.55 12.30 5.71
N ALA A 81 -0.65 11.28 6.57
CA ALA A 81 -1.90 10.88 7.21
C ALA A 81 -2.47 11.97 8.12
N ALA A 82 -1.61 12.65 8.89
CA ALA A 82 -2.02 13.80 9.71
C ALA A 82 -2.53 14.97 8.87
N LEU A 83 -2.14 15.05 7.60
CA LEU A 83 -2.61 16.05 6.64
C LEU A 83 -3.78 15.55 5.77
N GLY A 84 -4.26 14.31 5.96
CA GLY A 84 -5.29 13.70 5.11
C GLY A 84 -4.83 13.42 3.68
N CYS A 85 -3.52 13.42 3.43
CA CYS A 85 -2.91 13.31 2.11
C CYS A 85 -2.09 12.02 1.97
N VAL A 86 -2.52 10.89 2.54
CA VAL A 86 -1.82 9.61 2.33
C VAL A 86 -1.83 9.26 0.85
N THR A 87 -0.69 9.39 0.19
CA THR A 87 -0.57 9.25 -1.26
C THR A 87 -0.30 7.82 -1.71
N VAL A 88 0.00 6.90 -0.78
CA VAL A 88 0.31 5.50 -1.09
C VAL A 88 -0.21 4.56 -0.01
N VAL A 89 -1.13 3.67 -0.38
CA VAL A 89 -1.49 2.48 0.39
C VAL A 89 -0.64 1.31 -0.11
N PRO A 90 0.32 0.78 0.66
CA PRO A 90 1.18 -0.30 0.19
C PRO A 90 0.38 -1.58 0.00
N GLY A 91 0.55 -2.25 -1.14
CA GLY A 91 -0.11 -3.53 -1.42
C GLY A 91 0.28 -4.68 -0.47
N ALA A 92 1.35 -4.51 0.31
CA ALA A 92 1.77 -5.46 1.34
C ALA A 92 0.77 -5.55 2.51
N ILE A 93 0.17 -4.41 2.90
CA ILE A 93 -0.84 -4.34 3.96
C ILE A 93 -1.80 -3.18 3.70
N GLY A 94 -2.84 -3.47 2.93
CA GLY A 94 -3.86 -2.48 2.56
C GLY A 94 -5.26 -3.06 2.59
N ALA A 95 -6.22 -2.21 2.91
CA ALA A 95 -7.64 -2.49 2.80
C ALA A 95 -8.32 -1.39 1.99
N TRP A 96 -9.33 -1.77 1.20
CA TRP A 96 -10.08 -0.88 0.32
C TRP A 96 -11.57 -1.15 0.40
N ARG A 97 -12.37 -0.09 0.30
CA ARG A 97 -13.82 -0.21 0.13
C ARG A 97 -14.09 -0.77 -1.25
N ARG A 98 -14.85 -1.86 -1.33
CA ARG A 98 -15.12 -2.54 -2.60
C ARG A 98 -15.82 -1.63 -3.60
N GLU A 99 -16.83 -0.90 -3.16
CA GLU A 99 -17.57 0.05 -4.00
C GLU A 99 -16.64 1.10 -4.62
N ALA A 100 -15.67 1.60 -3.84
CA ALA A 100 -14.68 2.55 -4.33
C ALA A 100 -13.76 1.92 -5.40
N LEU A 101 -13.34 0.66 -5.21
CA LEU A 101 -12.59 -0.08 -6.23
C LEU A 101 -13.42 -0.30 -7.50
N GLU A 102 -14.69 -0.67 -7.38
CA GLU A 102 -15.58 -0.89 -8.53
C GLU A 102 -15.82 0.42 -9.30
N HIS A 103 -16.04 1.53 -8.58
CA HIS A 103 -16.15 2.86 -9.16
C HIS A 103 -14.90 3.26 -9.97
N LEU A 104 -13.72 2.91 -9.47
CA LEU A 104 -12.43 3.18 -10.11
C LEU A 104 -12.01 2.09 -11.13
N LYS A 105 -12.86 1.10 -11.40
CA LYS A 105 -12.60 -0.03 -12.31
C LYS A 105 -11.43 -0.94 -11.89
N GLY A 106 -11.19 -1.04 -10.58
CA GLY A 106 -10.21 -1.92 -9.96
C GLY A 106 -8.81 -1.32 -9.84
N PHE A 107 -7.82 -2.20 -9.73
CA PHE A 107 -6.40 -1.84 -9.63
C PHE A 107 -5.85 -1.42 -11.01
N PRO A 108 -5.20 -0.24 -11.14
CA PRO A 108 -4.60 0.21 -12.39
C PRO A 108 -3.54 -0.79 -12.90
N ILE A 109 -3.48 -1.00 -14.22
CA ILE A 109 -2.53 -1.94 -14.85
C ILE A 109 -1.46 -1.25 -15.69
N ASP A 110 -1.55 0.07 -15.83
CA ASP A 110 -0.76 0.91 -16.73
C ASP A 110 0.45 1.57 -16.04
N THR A 111 0.57 1.45 -14.71
CA THR A 111 1.68 1.98 -13.92
C THR A 111 2.44 0.87 -13.20
N LEU A 112 3.75 1.06 -12.99
CA LEU A 112 4.59 0.16 -12.17
C LEU A 112 4.35 0.32 -10.65
N ALA A 113 3.57 1.32 -10.26
CA ALA A 113 3.20 1.64 -8.89
C ALA A 113 1.67 1.73 -8.79
N GLU A 114 1.01 0.62 -9.10
CA GLU A 114 -0.45 0.50 -9.15
C GLU A 114 -1.11 0.97 -7.84
N ASP A 115 -0.44 0.72 -6.72
CA ASP A 115 -0.85 1.07 -5.36
C ASP A 115 -0.94 2.60 -5.17
N GLN A 116 0.05 3.34 -5.68
CA GLN A 116 0.10 4.80 -5.59
C GLN A 116 -0.94 5.45 -6.51
N ASP A 117 -1.06 4.94 -7.74
CA ASP A 117 -2.02 5.40 -8.73
C ASP A 117 -3.47 5.22 -8.24
N LEU A 118 -3.80 4.05 -7.69
CA LEU A 118 -5.10 3.79 -7.07
C LEU A 118 -5.37 4.72 -5.90
N THR A 119 -4.37 4.96 -5.05
CA THR A 119 -4.51 5.85 -3.89
C THR A 119 -4.83 7.29 -4.32
N ILE A 120 -4.12 7.80 -5.33
CA ILE A 120 -4.37 9.14 -5.87
C ILE A 120 -5.75 9.21 -6.53
N ALA A 121 -6.18 8.17 -7.25
CA ALA A 121 -7.50 8.10 -7.85
C ALA A 121 -8.63 8.13 -6.81
N LEU A 122 -8.46 7.46 -5.66
CA LEU A 122 -9.40 7.51 -4.53
C LEU A 122 -9.52 8.92 -3.95
N LEU A 123 -8.40 9.58 -3.71
CA LEU A 123 -8.39 10.95 -3.21
C LEU A 123 -9.09 11.91 -4.19
N LYS A 124 -8.85 11.75 -5.51
CA LYS A 124 -9.53 12.54 -6.55
C LYS A 124 -11.03 12.28 -6.65
N ALA A 125 -11.47 11.07 -6.30
CA ALA A 125 -12.89 10.71 -6.23
C ALA A 125 -13.57 11.20 -4.94
N GLY A 126 -12.84 11.91 -4.06
CA GLY A 126 -13.38 12.48 -2.81
C GLY A 126 -13.36 11.52 -1.62
N TYR A 127 -12.73 10.36 -1.74
CA TYR A 127 -12.56 9.44 -0.61
C TYR A 127 -11.40 9.87 0.29
N THR A 128 -11.51 9.48 1.57
CA THR A 128 -10.44 9.62 2.55
C THR A 128 -9.58 8.36 2.57
N VAL A 129 -8.26 8.55 2.65
CA VAL A 129 -7.28 7.47 2.80
C VAL A 129 -6.60 7.60 4.16
N LEU A 130 -6.69 6.55 4.97
CA LEU A 130 -6.17 6.54 6.34
C LEU A 130 -4.93 5.66 6.48
N TYR A 131 -4.19 5.85 7.58
CA TYR A 131 -3.08 5.02 7.97
C TYR A 131 -3.27 4.51 9.40
N ASP A 132 -3.29 3.20 9.58
CA ASP A 132 -3.37 2.56 10.89
C ASP A 132 -2.03 1.97 11.29
N SER A 133 -1.33 2.67 12.18
CA SER A 133 -0.03 2.23 12.70
C SER A 133 -0.08 0.93 13.52
N SER A 134 -1.26 0.55 14.02
CA SER A 134 -1.47 -0.63 14.86
C SER A 134 -1.76 -1.90 14.06
N ALA A 135 -2.19 -1.77 12.81
CA ALA A 135 -2.36 -2.90 11.89
C ALA A 135 -1.00 -3.29 11.31
N ILE A 136 -0.39 -4.36 11.81
CA ILE A 136 1.01 -4.69 11.50
C ILE A 136 1.07 -5.87 10.51
N GLY A 137 1.89 -5.71 9.48
CA GLY A 137 2.29 -6.76 8.54
C GLY A 137 3.80 -6.89 8.49
N TRP A 138 4.31 -8.11 8.69
CA TRP A 138 5.73 -8.43 8.66
C TRP A 138 6.13 -8.90 7.26
N THR A 139 6.90 -8.09 6.53
CA THR A 139 7.35 -8.36 5.16
C THR A 139 8.83 -8.71 5.12
N GLU A 140 9.24 -9.49 4.11
CA GLU A 140 10.64 -9.79 3.83
C GLU A 140 11.29 -8.65 3.02
N ALA A 141 12.32 -8.02 3.58
CA ALA A 141 13.15 -7.06 2.86
C ALA A 141 14.23 -7.79 2.03
N PRO A 142 14.66 -7.23 0.88
CA PRO A 142 15.79 -7.77 0.14
C PRO A 142 17.04 -7.85 1.02
N ASP A 143 17.67 -9.02 1.08
CA ASP A 143 18.88 -9.27 1.88
C ASP A 143 20.18 -9.09 1.07
N THR A 144 20.07 -8.91 -0.25
CA THR A 144 21.20 -8.69 -1.16
C THR A 144 21.25 -7.27 -1.71
N VAL A 145 22.46 -6.76 -1.94
CA VAL A 145 22.70 -5.44 -2.57
C VAL A 145 22.03 -5.33 -3.94
N LYS A 146 22.06 -6.40 -4.74
CA LYS A 146 21.41 -6.46 -6.06
C LYS A 146 19.88 -6.38 -5.95
N GLY A 147 19.29 -7.05 -4.96
CA GLY A 147 17.86 -6.97 -4.66
C GLY A 147 17.44 -5.57 -4.24
N LEU A 148 18.22 -4.95 -3.34
CA LEU A 148 18.01 -3.57 -2.88
C LEU A 148 18.08 -2.56 -4.03
N ALA A 149 19.09 -2.66 -4.90
CA ALA A 149 19.23 -1.76 -6.06
C ALA A 149 18.04 -1.87 -7.02
N LYS A 150 17.56 -3.08 -7.30
CA LYS A 150 16.35 -3.29 -8.11
C LYS A 150 15.09 -2.72 -7.46
N GLN A 151 14.95 -2.87 -6.14
CA GLN A 151 13.81 -2.28 -5.41
C GLN A 151 13.84 -0.75 -5.51
N ARG A 152 14.99 -0.12 -5.28
CA ARG A 152 15.16 1.34 -5.39
C ARG A 152 14.85 1.87 -6.76
N PHE A 153 15.34 1.19 -7.80
CA PHE A 153 15.07 1.57 -9.17
C PHE A 153 13.56 1.55 -9.46
N ARG A 154 12.87 0.47 -9.06
CA ARG A 154 11.42 0.37 -9.24
C ARG A 154 10.65 1.47 -8.49
N TRP A 155 11.02 1.76 -7.25
CA TRP A 155 10.36 2.81 -6.47
C TRP A 155 10.57 4.19 -7.08
N ALA A 156 11.81 4.56 -7.38
CA ALA A 156 12.11 5.87 -7.98
C ALA A 156 11.43 6.05 -9.34
N PHE A 157 11.47 5.02 -10.19
CA PHE A 157 10.83 5.07 -11.51
C PHE A 157 9.31 5.09 -11.42
N GLY A 158 8.71 4.28 -10.53
CA GLY A 158 7.26 4.24 -10.31
C GLY A 158 6.71 5.56 -9.77
N THR A 159 7.42 6.20 -8.83
CA THR A 159 7.06 7.53 -8.33
C THR A 159 7.09 8.57 -9.46
N LEU A 160 8.11 8.57 -10.31
CA LEU A 160 8.20 9.47 -11.45
C LEU A 160 7.06 9.25 -12.46
N GLN A 161 6.69 8.00 -12.73
CA GLN A 161 5.54 7.67 -13.60
C GLN A 161 4.23 8.22 -13.02
N CYS A 162 4.00 8.04 -11.72
CA CYS A 162 2.79 8.55 -11.05
C CYS A 162 2.73 10.08 -11.10
N LEU A 163 3.85 10.76 -10.78
CA LEU A 163 3.93 12.22 -10.85
C LEU A 163 3.66 12.74 -12.27
N TRP A 164 4.23 12.09 -13.29
CA TRP A 164 3.95 12.44 -14.68
C TRP A 164 2.48 12.22 -15.04
N LYS A 165 1.91 11.06 -14.71
CA LYS A 165 0.50 10.72 -15.01
C LYS A 165 -0.47 11.70 -14.38
N HIS A 166 -0.16 12.19 -13.18
CA HIS A 166 -0.99 13.14 -12.45
C HIS A 166 -0.48 14.59 -12.49
N ARG A 167 0.41 14.95 -13.44
CA ARG A 167 1.05 16.26 -13.54
C ARG A 167 0.12 17.47 -13.76
N GLN A 168 -1.15 17.25 -14.10
CA GLN A 168 -2.13 18.31 -14.36
C GLN A 168 -2.93 18.68 -13.11
N VAL A 169 -2.29 18.63 -11.94
CA VAL A 169 -2.84 19.13 -10.68
C VAL A 169 -2.13 20.43 -10.34
#